data_AF-B9R829-F1
#
_entry.id   AF-B9R829-F1
#
_cell.length_a   1.000
_cell.length_b   1.000
_cell.length_c   1.000
_cell.angle_alpha   90.00
_cell.angle_beta   90.00
_cell.angle_gamma   90.00
#
_symmetry.space_group_name_H-M   'P 1'
#
loop_
_entity.id
_entity.type
_entity.pdbx_description
1 polymer ?
#
loop_
_entity_poly.entity_id
_entity_poly.type
_entity_poly.pdbx_seq_one_letter_code
_entity_poly.pdbx_strand_id
1 'polypeptide(L)'
;MTLGVDIWISQYEKMQDHLKKLKDVNRNLRTEIGQRMGECLSDLSFEDLRGLEQQMDNAIKVIRERKNKVVSNQIEKFNRKLRNLEKIQKNLLDEFEARVEDPHYGLVDNGVDYDSVIAFQNGGPHRPNHIPGGAGSDLTTYPLLEKHLRSCI
;
A
#
# COMPACT_ATOMS: atom_id res chain seq x y z
N MET A 1 14.59 70.86 -10.56
CA MET A 1 15.21 69.65 -9.97
C MET A 1 14.10 68.74 -9.50
N THR A 2 13.62 67.87 -10.39
CA THR A 2 12.68 66.80 -10.01
C THR A 2 13.46 65.82 -9.16
N LEU A 3 13.30 65.88 -7.84
CA LEU A 3 13.80 64.86 -6.92
C LEU A 3 13.23 63.52 -7.40
N GLY A 4 14.07 62.74 -8.08
CA GLY A 4 13.73 61.43 -8.58
C GLY A 4 13.34 60.58 -7.39
N VAL A 5 12.05 60.31 -7.24
CA VAL A 5 11.55 59.29 -6.33
C VAL A 5 12.29 58.01 -6.72
N ASP A 6 13.13 57.51 -5.83
CA ASP A 6 13.95 56.34 -6.11
C ASP A 6 13.06 55.10 -6.13
N ILE A 7 12.59 54.77 -7.33
CA ILE A 7 11.71 53.63 -7.62
C ILE A 7 12.37 52.33 -7.13
N TRP A 8 13.70 52.24 -7.14
CA TRP A 8 14.42 51.04 -6.74
C TRP A 8 14.39 50.80 -5.23
N ILE A 9 14.43 51.85 -4.41
CA ILE A 9 14.29 51.72 -2.95
C ILE A 9 12.95 51.09 -2.60
N SER A 10 11.85 51.61 -3.15
CA SER A 10 10.52 51.07 -2.85
C SER A 10 10.35 49.61 -3.31
N GLN A 11 10.93 49.24 -4.46
CA GLN A 11 10.88 47.85 -4.94
C GLN A 11 11.76 46.92 -4.10
N TYR A 12 12.94 47.38 -3.69
CA TYR A 12 13.85 46.63 -2.85
C TYR A 12 13.28 46.40 -1.44
N GLU A 13 12.67 47.42 -0.83
CA GLU A 13 11.96 47.32 0.45
C GLU A 13 10.84 46.28 0.37
N LYS A 14 10.00 46.32 -0.66
CA LYS A 14 8.93 45.32 -0.88
C LYS A 14 9.48 43.90 -0.98
N MET A 15 10.61 43.73 -1.68
CA MET A 15 11.25 42.42 -1.82
C MET A 15 11.84 41.93 -0.49
N GLN A 16 12.49 42.80 0.28
CA GLN A 16 13.00 42.47 1.61
C GLN A 16 11.87 42.11 2.58
N ASP A 17 10.77 42.86 2.58
CA ASP A 17 9.60 42.58 3.39
C ASP A 17 8.98 41.24 3.03
N HIS A 18 8.88 40.93 1.73
CA HIS A 18 8.39 39.65 1.27
C HIS A 18 9.29 38.50 1.71
N LEU A 19 10.61 38.66 1.58
CA LEU A 19 11.60 37.68 2.05
C LEU A 19 11.49 37.47 3.57
N LYS A 20 11.33 38.54 4.34
CA LYS A 20 11.15 38.48 5.80
C LYS A 20 9.91 37.69 6.17
N LYS A 21 8.77 37.99 5.53
CA LYS A 21 7.51 37.25 5.73
C LYS A 21 7.67 35.76 5.43
N LEU A 22 8.33 35.41 4.32
CA LEU A 22 8.57 34.01 3.98
C LEU A 22 9.46 33.29 5.00
N LYS A 23 10.51 33.97 5.50
CA LYS A 23 11.37 33.42 6.55
C LYS A 23 10.60 33.20 7.86
N ASP A 24 9.77 34.15 8.26
CA ASP A 24 8.94 34.04 9.46
C ASP A 24 7.95 32.88 9.35
N VAL A 25 7.25 32.75 8.21
CA VAL A 25 6.36 31.61 7.95
C VAL A 25 7.12 30.28 7.98
N ASN A 26 8.30 30.21 7.35
CA ASN A 26 9.09 28.98 7.34
C ASN A 26 9.55 28.58 8.75
N ARG A 27 9.97 29.55 9.57
CA ARG A 27 10.34 29.32 10.97
C ARG A 27 9.15 28.80 11.77
N ASN A 28 7.98 29.41 11.60
CA ASN A 28 6.76 28.98 12.29
C ASN A 28 6.36 27.55 11.89
N LEU A 29 6.36 27.22 10.58
CA LEU A 29 6.07 25.88 10.10
C LEU A 29 7.05 24.83 10.64
N ARG A 30 8.35 25.14 10.69
CA ARG A 30 9.35 24.26 11.29
C ARG A 30 9.09 24.03 12.77
N THR A 31 8.70 25.09 13.48
CA THR A 31 8.36 25.03 14.90
C THR A 31 7.12 24.17 15.12
N GLU A 32 6.05 24.38 14.35
CA GLU A 32 4.82 23.56 14.43
C GLU A 32 5.10 22.08 14.12
N ILE A 33 5.93 21.78 13.11
CA ILE A 33 6.34 20.40 12.81
C ILE A 33 7.12 19.82 14.00
N GLY A 34 8.08 20.57 14.54
CA GLY A 34 8.85 20.16 15.72
C GLY A 34 7.94 19.87 16.91
N GLN A 35 7.02 20.76 17.24
CA GLN A 35 6.03 20.60 18.32
C GLN A 35 5.20 19.33 18.14
N ARG A 36 4.68 19.07 16.93
CA ARG A 36 3.95 17.83 16.60
C ARG A 36 4.82 16.57 16.72
N MET A 37 6.14 16.72 16.61
CA MET A 37 7.13 15.65 16.81
C MET A 37 7.66 15.55 18.26
N GLY A 38 7.22 16.43 19.16
CA GLY A 38 7.64 16.47 20.57
C GLY A 38 8.86 17.36 20.86
N GLU A 39 9.22 18.25 19.93
CA GLU A 39 10.35 19.19 20.04
C GLU A 39 9.87 20.64 20.26
N CYS A 40 10.74 21.52 20.79
CA CYS A 40 10.49 22.95 21.02
C CYS A 40 9.13 23.25 21.72
N LEU A 41 8.88 22.50 22.80
CA LEU A 41 7.68 22.60 23.66
C LEU A 41 7.84 23.55 24.86
N SER A 42 9.05 24.05 25.14
CA SER A 42 9.36 24.86 26.33
C SER A 42 8.57 26.17 26.41
N ASP A 43 8.19 26.71 25.26
CA ASP A 43 7.61 28.05 25.14
C ASP A 43 6.08 28.00 25.05
N LEU A 44 5.48 26.80 25.12
CA LEU A 44 4.05 26.59 25.06
C LEU A 44 3.43 26.67 26.46
N SER A 45 2.25 27.30 26.54
CA SER A 45 1.46 27.26 27.76
C SER A 45 0.88 25.85 27.97
N PHE A 46 0.41 25.56 29.18
CA PHE A 46 -0.26 24.29 29.46
C PHE A 46 -1.51 24.09 28.59
N GLU A 47 -2.26 25.15 28.31
CA GLU A 47 -3.43 25.08 27.43
C GLU A 47 -3.04 24.74 26.00
N ASP A 48 -1.94 25.33 25.49
CA ASP A 48 -1.43 25.04 24.15
C ASP A 48 -0.91 23.61 24.05
N LEU A 49 -0.20 23.11 25.06
CA LEU A 49 0.27 21.73 25.12
C LEU A 49 -0.89 20.73 25.09
N ARG A 50 -1.94 20.98 25.88
CA ARG A 50 -3.15 20.16 25.88
C ARG A 50 -3.87 20.21 24.55
N GLY A 51 -3.95 21.39 23.93
CA GLY A 51 -4.51 21.55 22.59
C GLY A 51 -3.74 20.76 21.54
N LEU A 52 -2.41 20.82 21.58
CA LEU A 52 -1.51 20.08 20.70
C LEU A 52 -1.67 18.56 20.85
N GLU A 53 -1.69 18.07 22.09
CA GLU A 53 -1.94 16.65 22.40
C GLU A 53 -3.27 16.18 21.78
N GLN A 54 -4.35 16.92 22.03
CA GLN A 54 -5.68 16.58 21.50
C GLN A 54 -5.72 16.60 19.96
N GLN A 55 -5.05 17.56 19.31
CA GLN A 55 -4.95 17.60 17.85
C GLN A 55 -4.21 16.37 17.31
N MET A 56 -3.11 15.97 17.94
CA MET A 56 -2.32 14.81 17.54
C MET A 56 -3.10 13.50 17.73
N ASP A 57 -3.78 13.33 18.86
CA ASP A 57 -4.63 12.16 19.11
C ASP A 57 -5.75 12.01 18.07
N ASN A 58 -6.41 13.12 17.74
CA ASN A 58 -7.44 13.15 16.70
C ASN A 58 -6.85 12.78 15.32
N ALA A 59 -5.70 13.33 14.96
CA ALA A 59 -5.03 13.00 13.70
C ALA A 59 -4.67 11.51 13.62
N ILE A 60 -4.12 10.93 14.69
CA ILE A 60 -3.79 9.51 14.78
C ILE A 60 -5.05 8.64 14.63
N LYS A 61 -6.14 9.02 15.30
CA LYS A 61 -7.43 8.32 15.21
C LYS A 61 -7.91 8.27 13.75
N VAL A 62 -7.92 9.40 13.05
CA VAL A 62 -8.33 9.48 11.64
C VAL A 62 -7.43 8.63 10.73
N ILE A 63 -6.11 8.67 10.95
CA ILE A 63 -5.15 7.86 10.17
C ILE A 63 -5.42 6.36 10.38
N ARG A 64 -5.59 5.93 11.64
CA ARG A 64 -5.89 4.52 11.96
C ARG A 64 -7.19 4.07 11.35
N GLU A 65 -8.25 4.86 11.44
CA GLU A 65 -9.55 4.54 10.85
C GLU A 65 -9.45 4.34 9.33
N ARG A 66 -8.77 5.25 8.63
CA ARG A 66 -8.52 5.12 7.18
C ARG A 66 -7.74 3.85 6.85
N LYS A 67 -6.66 3.57 7.58
CA LYS A 67 -5.85 2.36 7.39
C LYS A 67 -6.67 1.09 7.62
N ASN A 68 -7.44 1.04 8.70
CA ASN A 68 -8.31 -0.09 9.02
C ASN A 68 -9.38 -0.31 7.96
N LYS A 69 -9.97 0.76 7.43
CA LYS A 69 -10.94 0.68 6.32
C LYS A 69 -10.32 0.07 5.07
N VAL A 70 -9.11 0.51 4.69
CA VAL A 70 -8.40 -0.05 3.53
C VAL A 70 -8.11 -1.54 3.72
N VAL A 71 -7.62 -1.94 4.90
CA VAL A 71 -7.35 -3.35 5.22
C VAL A 71 -8.64 -4.18 5.21
N SER A 72 -9.70 -3.69 5.84
CA SER A 72 -11.01 -4.38 5.90
C SER A 72 -11.58 -4.61 4.51
N ASN A 73 -11.56 -3.59 3.65
CA ASN A 73 -12.00 -3.70 2.26
C ASN A 73 -11.21 -4.76 1.47
N GLN A 74 -9.90 -4.86 1.71
CA GLN A 74 -9.07 -5.88 1.08
C GLN A 74 -9.45 -7.29 1.57
N ILE A 75 -9.63 -7.46 2.88
CA ILE A 75 -10.08 -8.73 3.48
C ILE A 75 -11.43 -9.14 2.89
N GLU A 76 -12.39 -8.23 2.82
CA GLU A 76 -13.72 -8.50 2.25
C GLU A 76 -13.65 -8.93 0.78
N LYS A 77 -12.79 -8.28 -0.01
CA LYS A 77 -12.55 -8.65 -1.42
C LYS A 77 -12.02 -10.08 -1.53
N PHE A 78 -11.05 -10.46 -0.71
CA PHE A 78 -10.52 -11.82 -0.71
C PHE A 78 -11.54 -12.85 -0.20
N ASN A 79 -12.27 -12.55 0.87
CA ASN A 79 -13.34 -13.41 1.37
C ASN A 79 -14.45 -13.64 0.33
N ARG A 80 -14.79 -12.62 -0.46
CA ARG A 80 -15.74 -12.77 -1.58
C ARG A 80 -15.20 -13.71 -2.67
N LYS A 81 -13.90 -13.64 -2.98
CA LYS A 81 -13.26 -14.57 -3.92
C LYS A 81 -13.27 -16.00 -3.40
N LEU A 82 -12.94 -16.20 -2.12
CA LEU A 82 -12.97 -17.52 -1.49
C LEU A 82 -14.37 -18.15 -1.57
N ARG A 83 -15.41 -17.43 -1.15
CA ARG A 83 -16.80 -17.91 -1.26
C ARG A 83 -17.22 -18.24 -2.69
N ASN A 84 -16.74 -17.48 -3.66
CA ASN A 84 -17.02 -17.76 -5.07
C ASN A 84 -16.33 -19.05 -5.54
N LEU A 85 -15.08 -19.27 -5.14
CA LEU A 85 -14.33 -20.49 -5.47
C LEU A 85 -14.95 -21.71 -4.78
N GLU A 86 -15.30 -21.62 -3.49
CA GLU A 86 -16.00 -22.67 -2.75
C GLU A 86 -17.32 -23.04 -3.44
N LYS A 87 -18.08 -22.04 -3.91
CA LYS A 87 -19.31 -22.26 -4.68
C LYS A 87 -19.04 -22.99 -6.00
N ILE A 88 -18.02 -22.58 -6.76
CA ILE A 88 -17.65 -23.24 -8.01
C ILE A 88 -17.22 -24.68 -7.75
N GLN A 89 -16.37 -24.91 -6.75
CA GLN A 89 -15.90 -26.24 -6.37
C GLN A 89 -17.07 -27.14 -5.99
N LYS A 90 -18.01 -26.66 -5.16
CA LYS A 90 -19.20 -27.41 -4.79
C LYS A 90 -20.03 -27.77 -6.01
N ASN A 91 -20.35 -26.79 -6.87
CA ASN A 91 -21.13 -27.04 -8.08
C ASN A 91 -20.48 -28.10 -8.99
N LEU A 92 -19.15 -28.06 -9.16
CA LEU A 92 -18.43 -29.04 -9.98
C LEU A 92 -18.47 -30.45 -9.38
N LEU A 93 -18.38 -30.57 -8.06
CA LEU A 93 -18.53 -31.86 -7.37
C LEU A 93 -19.95 -32.41 -7.51
N ASP A 94 -20.96 -31.57 -7.32
CA ASP A 94 -22.37 -31.93 -7.49
C ASP A 94 -22.64 -32.40 -8.95
N GLU A 95 -22.08 -31.70 -9.96
CA GLU A 95 -22.16 -32.11 -11.37
C GLU A 95 -21.44 -33.44 -11.66
N PHE A 96 -20.31 -33.69 -11.00
CA PHE A 96 -19.58 -34.95 -11.15
C PHE A 96 -20.37 -36.12 -10.55
N GLU A 97 -20.91 -35.95 -9.34
CA GLU A 97 -21.72 -36.97 -8.67
C GLU A 97 -22.98 -37.30 -9.48
N ALA A 98 -23.67 -36.28 -10.01
CA ALA A 98 -24.82 -36.48 -10.89
C ALA A 98 -24.49 -37.24 -12.19
N ARG A 99 -23.25 -37.18 -12.68
CA ARG A 99 -22.79 -37.94 -13.86
C ARG A 99 -22.32 -39.35 -13.52
N VAL A 100 -21.88 -39.60 -12.29
CA VAL A 100 -21.50 -40.95 -11.82
C VAL A 100 -22.74 -41.80 -11.56
N GLU A 101 -23.85 -41.18 -11.14
CA GLU A 101 -25.15 -41.87 -10.99
C GLU A 101 -25.83 -42.22 -12.32
N ASP A 102 -25.35 -41.71 -13.46
CA ASP A 102 -25.80 -42.11 -14.81
C ASP A 102 -24.91 -43.27 -15.35
N PRO A 103 -25.36 -44.54 -15.32
CA PRO A 103 -24.54 -45.69 -15.65
C PRO A 103 -24.40 -45.89 -17.17
N HIS A 104 -23.84 -44.90 -17.88
CA HIS A 104 -23.62 -45.00 -19.33
C HIS A 104 -22.21 -45.46 -19.75
N TYR A 105 -21.39 -45.93 -18.80
CA TYR A 105 -20.19 -46.71 -19.10
C TYR A 105 -20.26 -48.05 -18.40
N GLY A 106 -21.02 -48.98 -18.99
CA GLY A 106 -20.93 -50.39 -18.65
C GLY A 106 -19.53 -50.90 -18.99
N LEU A 107 -18.89 -51.58 -18.03
CA LEU A 107 -17.80 -52.51 -18.31
C LEU A 107 -18.36 -53.56 -19.29
N VAL A 108 -18.17 -53.35 -20.59
CA VAL A 108 -18.40 -54.41 -21.56
C VAL A 108 -17.18 -55.30 -21.47
N ASP A 109 -17.34 -56.46 -20.82
CA ASP A 109 -16.42 -57.58 -20.93
C ASP A 109 -16.51 -58.12 -22.36
N ASN A 110 -15.89 -57.41 -23.29
CA ASN A 110 -15.61 -57.95 -24.60
C ASN A 110 -14.39 -58.84 -24.45
N GLY A 111 -14.65 -60.10 -24.08
CA GLY A 111 -13.72 -61.22 -24.15
C GLY A 111 -13.30 -61.48 -25.60
N VAL A 112 -12.51 -60.56 -26.15
CA VAL A 112 -11.86 -60.70 -27.44
C VAL A 112 -10.38 -60.57 -27.18
N ASP A 113 -9.70 -61.69 -27.40
CA ASP A 113 -8.25 -61.81 -27.51
C ASP A 113 -7.74 -60.76 -28.49
N TYR A 114 -7.36 -59.59 -27.97
CA TYR A 114 -6.62 -58.60 -28.74
C TYR A 114 -5.17 -59.02 -28.72
N ASP A 115 -4.82 -59.79 -29.75
CA ASP A 115 -3.46 -60.09 -30.14
C ASP A 115 -2.58 -58.85 -30.00
N SER A 116 -1.48 -59.06 -29.29
CA SER A 116 -0.55 -58.06 -28.81
C SER A 116 0.15 -57.36 -29.97
N VAL A 117 -0.43 -56.25 -30.46
CA VAL A 117 0.33 -55.22 -31.19
C VAL A 117 0.86 -54.21 -30.17
N ILE A 118 1.79 -54.69 -29.34
CA ILE A 118 2.78 -53.84 -28.70
C ILE A 118 3.70 -53.32 -29.81
N ALA A 119 3.41 -52.12 -30.30
CA ALA A 119 4.41 -51.28 -30.96
C ALA A 119 5.01 -50.34 -29.89
N PHE A 120 6.09 -50.79 -29.26
CA PHE A 120 7.00 -49.87 -28.57
C PHE A 120 7.78 -49.03 -29.58
N GLN A 121 8.16 -47.82 -29.13
CA GLN A 121 9.12 -46.85 -29.68
C GLN A 121 8.51 -45.81 -30.64
N ASN A 122 8.53 -44.50 -30.35
CA ASN A 122 9.59 -43.74 -29.68
C ASN A 122 9.07 -42.38 -29.16
N GLY A 123 9.53 -41.96 -27.97
CA GLY A 123 9.51 -40.55 -27.51
C GLY A 123 8.86 -40.29 -26.15
N GLY A 124 9.44 -40.78 -25.05
CA GLY A 124 9.04 -40.39 -23.67
C GLY A 124 9.52 -38.97 -23.27
N PRO A 125 9.66 -38.63 -21.97
CA PRO A 125 8.80 -38.91 -20.82
C PRO A 125 8.40 -37.63 -20.03
N HIS A 126 7.29 -37.73 -19.27
CA HIS A 126 7.00 -37.08 -17.98
C HIS A 126 7.73 -35.81 -17.51
N ARG A 127 6.96 -34.74 -17.21
CA ARG A 127 6.72 -34.12 -15.87
C ARG A 127 6.46 -32.60 -15.97
N PRO A 128 5.43 -32.04 -15.31
CA PRO A 128 5.36 -30.61 -15.03
C PRO A 128 6.11 -30.32 -13.74
N ASN A 129 7.08 -29.41 -13.79
CA ASN A 129 7.43 -28.47 -12.72
C ASN A 129 8.65 -27.65 -13.16
N HIS A 130 8.54 -26.33 -13.14
CA HIS A 130 9.52 -25.36 -12.61
C HIS A 130 9.15 -23.93 -13.05
N ILE A 131 8.70 -23.12 -12.10
CA ILE A 131 8.84 -21.65 -12.08
C ILE A 131 10.09 -21.42 -11.20
N PRO A 132 11.10 -20.62 -11.60
CA PRO A 132 11.03 -19.17 -11.37
C PRO A 132 11.86 -18.29 -12.31
N GLY A 133 11.39 -17.06 -12.55
CA GLY A 133 12.29 -15.98 -12.94
C GLY A 133 11.62 -14.84 -13.70
N GLY A 134 11.54 -13.68 -13.06
CA GLY A 134 11.63 -12.41 -13.78
C GLY A 134 10.70 -11.29 -13.32
N ALA A 135 11.33 -10.29 -12.69
CA ALA A 135 10.94 -8.88 -12.62
C ALA A 135 9.99 -8.44 -11.51
N GLY A 136 10.54 -7.62 -10.62
CA GLY A 136 9.78 -6.76 -9.71
C GLY A 136 10.42 -6.52 -8.35
N SER A 137 11.68 -6.06 -8.32
CA SER A 137 12.13 -5.11 -7.28
C SER A 137 11.11 -3.95 -7.24
N ASP A 138 10.63 -3.51 -6.08
CA ASP A 138 11.37 -2.57 -5.23
C ASP A 138 11.08 -2.78 -3.74
N LEU A 139 12.13 -3.17 -3.01
CA LEU A 139 12.22 -3.00 -1.57
C LEU A 139 12.59 -1.53 -1.30
N THR A 140 11.60 -0.69 -0.99
CA THR A 140 11.85 0.67 -0.50
C THR A 140 12.40 0.58 0.93
N THR A 141 13.73 0.41 1.03
CA THR A 141 14.48 0.65 2.26
C THR A 141 14.42 2.15 2.53
N TYR A 142 13.64 2.55 3.52
CA TYR A 142 13.64 3.91 4.05
C TYR A 142 15.06 4.27 4.51
N PRO A 143 15.65 5.39 4.07
CA PRO A 143 16.85 5.91 4.71
C PRO A 143 16.43 6.44 6.09
N LEU A 144 17.03 5.88 7.14
CA LEU A 144 17.05 6.46 8.47
C LEU A 144 17.63 7.88 8.35
N LEU A 145 16.79 8.89 8.53
CA LEU A 145 17.25 10.26 8.70
C LEU A 145 17.97 10.35 10.05
N GLU A 146 19.27 10.61 9.96
CA GLU A 146 20.13 10.98 11.06
C GLU A 146 19.52 12.12 11.88
N LYS A 147 19.46 11.92 13.20
CA LYS A 147 19.29 13.00 14.15
C LYS A 147 20.53 13.88 14.08
N HIS A 148 20.38 15.08 13.52
CA HIS A 148 21.26 16.19 13.89
C HIS A 148 20.41 17.20 14.64
N LEU A 149 20.68 17.28 15.95
CA LEU A 149 20.23 18.36 16.82
C LEU A 149 20.44 19.69 16.10
N ARG A 150 19.35 20.41 15.86
CA ARG A 150 19.42 21.86 15.74
C ARG A 150 18.66 22.41 16.92
N SER A 151 19.45 22.89 17.88
CA SER A 151 18.98 23.72 18.99
C SER A 151 18.15 24.86 18.43
N CYS A 152 16.91 24.99 18.90
CA CYS A 152 16.08 26.17 18.71
C CYS A 152 16.84 27.37 19.35
N ILE A 153 17.35 28.28 18.51
CA ILE A 153 17.65 29.70 18.82
C ILE A 153 16.85 30.52 17.80
#